data_AF-A0A6P0XPY0-F1
#
_entry.id   AF-A0A6P0XPY0-F1
#
_cell.length_a   1.000
_cell.length_b   1.000
_cell.length_c   1.000
_cell.angle_alpha   90.00
_cell.angle_beta   90.00
_cell.angle_gamma   90.00
#
_symmetry.space_group_name_H-M   'P 1'
#
loop_
_entity.id
_entity.type
_entity.pdbx_description
1 polymer ?
#
loop_
_entity_poly.entity_id
_entity_poly.type
_entity_poly.pdbx_seq_one_letter_code
_entity_poly.pdbx_strand_id
1 'polypeptide(L)'
;SDPLAPFLPFIRVAAAPDTGTGLDNPRQQLNQITSFIDGSQVYGSDQERANFLRTLDGTGKLKSQLINGEELLPFNTAGFTNANIMAPIPDENMFIAGDVRANEQIGLTAVHTLFMREHNRLAEDLSSRLASGDAAILAQLDESELEEGDFIYESARKLVGAQIQVITYNEFLPLLIGDRLLDSYNGYNPQVDPAVSNEFANAAFRVGHTLLSPEIARVSDNGSVLATIPLGNAFFDPQEIIDNGIDSLLLGLASQKAQRVDNMLVDGVRNFLPPIPTGGFDLATINLARGRDIGLPSYNSARLGLGLQPVTSFLTTEDELGITSDPEVANLFASIYESVDDVDFWIGGISEMPINNGLVGELLNVVIKEQFLRTMAGDRFFYLNDLEHLLVLDPHLETTRLADLIRRNSKIKNIQDNAFKSSQPVPEPSSLLAWVILIAGAGYQLQRKN
;
A
#
# COMPACT_ATOMS: atom_id res chain seq x y z
N SER A 1 -22.32 34.44 2.64
CA SER A 1 -20.98 33.90 2.92
C SER A 1 -21.19 32.54 3.54
N ASP A 2 -20.58 31.51 2.97
CA ASP A 2 -20.63 30.16 3.54
C ASP A 2 -19.85 30.19 4.88
N PRO A 3 -20.48 29.87 6.02
CA PRO A 3 -19.80 29.82 7.32
C PRO A 3 -18.70 28.74 7.40
N LEU A 4 -18.59 27.86 6.39
CA LEU A 4 -17.58 26.81 6.29
C LEU A 4 -16.35 27.20 5.46
N ALA A 5 -16.27 28.43 4.94
CA ALA A 5 -15.08 28.93 4.28
C ALA A 5 -14.28 29.87 5.21
N PRO A 6 -12.95 29.69 5.37
CA PRO A 6 -12.08 28.71 4.70
C PRO A 6 -11.68 27.52 5.60
N PHE A 7 -12.29 26.34 5.43
CA PHE A 7 -11.85 25.10 6.11
C PHE A 7 -11.81 23.90 5.15
N LEU A 8 -10.88 22.97 5.37
CA LEU A 8 -10.90 21.65 4.73
C LEU A 8 -11.88 20.73 5.50
N PRO A 9 -12.86 20.09 4.83
CA PRO A 9 -13.79 19.20 5.51
C PRO A 9 -13.06 17.95 6.02
N PHE A 10 -13.26 17.63 7.30
CA PHE A 10 -12.72 16.44 7.93
C PHE A 10 -13.80 15.73 8.74
N ILE A 11 -14.06 14.47 8.41
CA ILE A 11 -15.04 13.63 9.12
C ILE A 11 -14.28 12.66 10.02
N ARG A 12 -14.62 12.67 11.31
CA ARG A 12 -14.07 11.74 12.31
C ARG A 12 -14.37 10.29 11.93
N VAL A 13 -13.44 9.36 12.20
CA VAL A 13 -13.69 7.92 11.98
C VAL A 13 -14.82 7.48 12.89
N ALA A 14 -15.71 6.59 12.44
CA ALA A 14 -16.74 6.02 13.30
C ALA A 14 -16.12 5.38 14.57
N ALA A 15 -16.77 5.56 15.71
CA ALA A 15 -16.39 4.86 16.93
C ALA A 15 -16.80 3.39 16.82
N ALA A 16 -16.00 2.49 17.37
CA ALA A 16 -16.41 1.12 17.62
C ALA A 16 -17.63 1.12 18.57
N PRO A 17 -18.61 0.22 18.38
CA PRO A 17 -19.75 0.09 19.27
C PRO A 17 -19.33 0.03 20.74
N ASP A 18 -20.12 0.66 21.61
CA ASP A 18 -19.93 0.65 23.06
C ASP A 18 -18.61 1.27 23.57
N THR A 19 -17.86 2.01 22.74
CA THR A 19 -16.65 2.76 23.16
C THR A 19 -16.89 4.26 23.22
N GLY A 20 -16.00 5.00 23.91
CA GLY A 20 -16.08 6.46 23.98
C GLY A 20 -17.16 6.99 24.94
N THR A 21 -17.55 6.20 25.94
CA THR A 21 -18.59 6.58 26.91
C THR A 21 -18.04 7.29 28.14
N GLY A 22 -16.72 7.38 28.31
CA GLY A 22 -16.08 8.03 29.46
C GLY A 22 -14.56 7.88 29.46
N LEU A 23 -13.89 8.38 30.52
CA LEU A 23 -12.43 8.30 30.66
C LEU A 23 -11.94 6.84 30.78
N ASP A 24 -12.69 5.99 31.48
CA ASP A 24 -12.38 4.57 31.65
C ASP A 24 -12.81 3.70 30.46
N ASN A 25 -13.45 4.31 29.45
CA ASN A 25 -13.88 3.65 28.20
C ASN A 25 -13.61 4.58 27.01
N PRO A 26 -12.32 4.77 26.65
CA PRO A 26 -11.95 5.68 25.57
C PRO A 26 -12.52 5.20 24.24
N ARG A 27 -12.72 6.15 23.32
CA ARG A 27 -13.19 5.84 21.96
C ARG A 27 -12.17 4.96 21.25
N GLN A 28 -12.62 3.85 20.69
CA GLN A 28 -11.83 3.01 19.79
C GLN A 28 -12.36 3.10 18.37
N GLN A 29 -11.52 2.80 17.38
CA GLN A 29 -11.89 2.76 15.98
C GLN A 29 -12.11 1.31 15.54
N LEU A 30 -12.92 1.13 14.50
CA LEU A 30 -13.20 -0.18 13.94
C LEU A 30 -12.26 -0.47 12.77
N ASN A 31 -11.61 -1.64 12.78
CA ASN A 31 -11.06 -2.21 11.56
C ASN A 31 -12.18 -2.94 10.80
N GLN A 32 -12.46 -2.51 9.57
CA GLN A 32 -13.56 -3.04 8.75
C GLN A 32 -13.14 -4.24 7.89
N ILE A 33 -11.86 -4.60 7.90
CA ILE A 33 -11.29 -5.71 7.15
C ILE A 33 -10.57 -6.70 8.08
N THR A 34 -10.26 -7.89 7.56
CA THR A 34 -9.47 -8.88 8.30
C THR A 34 -8.08 -8.33 8.65
N SER A 35 -7.53 -8.74 9.80
CA SER A 35 -6.19 -8.30 10.23
C SER A 35 -5.05 -9.15 9.65
N PHE A 36 -5.40 -10.24 8.96
CA PHE A 36 -4.45 -11.19 8.39
C PHE A 36 -4.04 -10.78 6.97
N ILE A 37 -2.90 -11.31 6.52
CA ILE A 37 -2.47 -11.20 5.12
C ILE A 37 -3.07 -12.41 4.38
N ASP A 38 -4.35 -12.31 4.01
CA ASP A 38 -5.18 -13.43 3.54
C ASP A 38 -5.76 -13.22 2.13
N GLY A 39 -5.37 -12.13 1.46
CA GLY A 39 -5.93 -11.74 0.17
C GLY A 39 -7.32 -11.12 0.25
N SER A 40 -7.80 -10.67 1.42
CA SER A 40 -9.09 -10.00 1.58
C SER A 40 -9.30 -8.80 0.64
N GLN A 41 -8.24 -8.14 0.19
CA GLN A 41 -8.33 -7.09 -0.85
C GLN A 41 -8.74 -7.63 -2.23
N VAL A 42 -8.56 -8.93 -2.47
CA VAL A 42 -9.00 -9.66 -3.67
C VAL A 42 -10.39 -10.27 -3.42
N TYR A 43 -10.59 -10.91 -2.26
CA TYR A 43 -11.75 -11.77 -1.99
C TYR A 43 -12.88 -11.14 -1.19
N GLY A 44 -12.66 -9.98 -0.57
CA GLY A 44 -13.61 -9.35 0.34
C GLY A 44 -13.41 -9.76 1.80
N SER A 45 -13.92 -8.93 2.71
CA SER A 45 -13.97 -9.21 4.16
C SER A 45 -15.38 -9.54 4.66
N ASP A 46 -16.34 -9.65 3.73
CA ASP A 46 -17.72 -10.03 4.01
C ASP A 46 -18.21 -11.05 2.96
N GLN A 47 -19.17 -11.88 3.36
CA GLN A 47 -19.63 -13.00 2.54
C GLN A 47 -20.40 -12.55 1.29
N GLU A 48 -21.09 -11.41 1.35
CA GLU A 48 -21.92 -10.92 0.25
C GLU A 48 -21.03 -10.45 -0.91
N ARG A 49 -20.01 -9.63 -0.62
CA ARG A 49 -19.00 -9.22 -1.58
C ARG A 49 -18.21 -10.43 -2.09
N ALA A 50 -17.77 -11.33 -1.21
CA ALA A 50 -17.02 -12.51 -1.60
C ALA A 50 -17.80 -13.39 -2.60
N ASN A 51 -19.08 -13.65 -2.32
CA ASN A 51 -19.95 -14.41 -3.22
C ASN A 51 -20.20 -13.67 -4.54
N PHE A 52 -20.38 -12.36 -4.51
CA PHE A 52 -20.58 -11.57 -5.71
C PHE A 52 -19.36 -11.62 -6.64
N LEU A 53 -18.15 -11.64 -6.10
CA LEU A 53 -16.92 -11.67 -6.89
C LEU A 53 -16.66 -13.03 -7.56
N ARG A 54 -17.35 -14.11 -7.16
CA ARG A 54 -17.19 -15.46 -7.73
C ARG A 54 -18.09 -15.69 -8.94
N THR A 55 -17.65 -16.51 -9.90
CA THR A 55 -18.50 -16.90 -11.05
C THR A 55 -19.65 -17.81 -10.63
N LEU A 56 -19.43 -18.67 -9.62
CA LEU A 56 -20.38 -19.66 -9.10
C LEU A 56 -20.92 -20.61 -10.19
N ASP A 57 -20.08 -20.93 -11.19
CA ASP A 57 -20.40 -21.81 -12.32
C ASP A 57 -19.64 -23.15 -12.26
N GLY A 58 -19.05 -23.48 -11.12
CA GLY A 58 -18.26 -24.70 -10.90
C GLY A 58 -16.79 -24.61 -11.34
N THR A 59 -16.37 -23.52 -12.00
CA THR A 59 -14.96 -23.36 -12.42
C THR A 59 -14.03 -22.95 -11.29
N GLY A 60 -14.59 -22.53 -10.15
CA GLY A 60 -13.83 -21.97 -9.04
C GLY A 60 -13.24 -20.58 -9.29
N LYS A 61 -13.54 -19.93 -10.42
CA LYS A 61 -12.97 -18.63 -10.82
C LYS A 61 -13.65 -17.43 -10.16
N LEU A 62 -12.93 -16.30 -10.15
CA LEU A 62 -13.48 -14.97 -9.93
C LEU A 62 -14.07 -14.42 -11.22
N LYS A 63 -15.12 -13.60 -11.10
CA LYS A 63 -15.68 -12.82 -12.21
C LYS A 63 -14.60 -11.89 -12.76
N SER A 64 -14.49 -11.86 -14.08
CA SER A 64 -13.72 -10.90 -14.85
C SER A 64 -14.51 -10.48 -16.09
N GLN A 65 -14.02 -9.51 -16.84
CA GLN A 65 -14.60 -9.10 -18.11
C GLN A 65 -13.51 -8.81 -19.13
N LEU A 66 -13.80 -9.05 -20.41
CA LEU A 66 -12.93 -8.66 -21.50
C LEU A 66 -13.36 -7.31 -22.06
N ILE A 67 -12.48 -6.31 -21.94
CA ILE A 67 -12.66 -4.98 -22.54
C ILE A 67 -11.47 -4.70 -23.43
N ASN A 68 -11.68 -4.36 -24.70
CA ASN A 68 -10.61 -4.08 -25.67
C ASN A 68 -9.55 -5.21 -25.79
N GLY A 69 -9.93 -6.46 -25.50
CA GLY A 69 -9.00 -7.60 -25.51
C GLY A 69 -8.17 -7.77 -24.24
N GLU A 70 -8.46 -7.02 -23.18
CA GLU A 70 -7.82 -7.10 -21.86
C GLU A 70 -8.79 -7.69 -20.83
N GLU A 71 -8.32 -8.66 -20.03
CA GLU A 71 -9.09 -9.22 -18.91
C GLU A 71 -8.97 -8.28 -17.70
N LEU A 72 -10.08 -7.67 -17.31
CA LEU A 72 -10.15 -6.67 -16.25
C LEU A 72 -11.13 -7.11 -15.15
N LEU A 73 -11.05 -6.43 -14.00
CA LEU A 73 -12.02 -6.59 -12.90
C LEU A 73 -13.45 -6.32 -13.40
N PRO A 74 -14.48 -6.94 -12.79
CA PRO A 74 -15.87 -6.65 -13.12
C PRO A 74 -16.25 -5.24 -12.68
N PHE A 75 -17.27 -4.66 -13.31
CA PHE A 75 -17.87 -3.40 -12.87
C PHE A 75 -18.78 -3.60 -11.64
N ASN A 76 -18.92 -2.55 -10.82
CA ASN A 76 -19.77 -2.55 -9.64
C ASN A 76 -21.27 -2.40 -9.97
N THR A 77 -21.81 -3.29 -10.78
CA THR A 77 -23.21 -3.21 -11.28
C THR A 77 -24.27 -3.56 -10.24
N ALA A 78 -23.86 -4.03 -9.06
CA ALA A 78 -24.74 -4.44 -7.97
C ALA A 78 -24.82 -3.43 -6.81
N GLY A 79 -24.18 -2.27 -6.94
CA GLY A 79 -24.29 -1.18 -5.95
C GLY A 79 -23.59 -1.47 -4.63
N PHE A 80 -22.50 -2.24 -4.64
CA PHE A 80 -21.66 -2.40 -3.45
C PHE A 80 -20.98 -1.08 -3.09
N THR A 81 -20.66 -0.88 -1.82
CA THR A 81 -19.90 0.30 -1.39
C THR A 81 -18.53 0.33 -2.05
N ASN A 82 -18.23 1.37 -2.83
CA ASN A 82 -16.88 1.68 -3.29
C ASN A 82 -16.46 3.06 -2.80
N ALA A 83 -15.17 3.23 -2.50
CA ALA A 83 -14.63 4.54 -2.22
C ALA A 83 -14.64 5.35 -3.53
N ASN A 84 -15.43 6.41 -3.56
CA ASN A 84 -15.53 7.31 -4.70
C ASN A 84 -15.62 8.77 -4.21
N ILE A 85 -14.60 9.19 -3.44
CA ILE A 85 -14.61 10.45 -2.68
C ILE A 85 -14.76 11.67 -3.61
N MET A 86 -14.22 11.56 -4.82
CA MET A 86 -14.31 12.57 -5.85
C MET A 86 -15.55 12.49 -6.73
N ALA A 87 -16.12 11.28 -6.88
CA ALA A 87 -17.19 10.98 -7.83
C ALA A 87 -16.97 11.53 -9.26
N PRO A 88 -15.81 11.29 -9.91
CA PRO A 88 -15.59 11.74 -11.29
C PRO A 88 -16.47 10.95 -12.27
N ILE A 89 -16.83 9.73 -11.90
CA ILE A 89 -17.74 8.82 -12.62
C ILE A 89 -18.71 8.15 -11.64
N PRO A 90 -19.86 7.64 -12.13
CA PRO A 90 -20.78 6.82 -11.33
C PRO A 90 -20.13 5.53 -10.80
N ASP A 91 -20.55 5.08 -9.62
CA ASP A 91 -20.02 3.87 -8.97
C ASP A 91 -20.18 2.62 -9.84
N GLU A 92 -21.27 2.49 -10.60
CA GLU A 92 -21.50 1.35 -11.50
C GLU A 92 -20.51 1.27 -12.67
N ASN A 93 -19.78 2.35 -12.97
CA ASN A 93 -18.73 2.40 -13.97
C ASN A 93 -17.33 2.17 -13.37
N MET A 94 -17.22 2.09 -12.03
CA MET A 94 -15.98 1.72 -11.35
C MET A 94 -15.85 0.21 -11.28
N PHE A 95 -14.61 -0.29 -11.19
CA PHE A 95 -14.38 -1.70 -10.94
C PHE A 95 -14.79 -2.10 -9.52
N ILE A 96 -15.07 -3.38 -9.30
CA ILE A 96 -15.25 -3.95 -7.97
C ILE A 96 -14.21 -5.04 -7.71
N ALA A 97 -13.63 -5.01 -6.51
CA ALA A 97 -12.72 -6.02 -5.98
C ALA A 97 -13.06 -6.28 -4.50
N GLY A 98 -12.24 -7.07 -3.80
CA GLY A 98 -12.43 -7.37 -2.38
C GLY A 98 -12.40 -6.14 -1.47
N ASP A 99 -11.54 -5.15 -1.76
CA ASP A 99 -11.49 -3.88 -1.02
C ASP A 99 -12.24 -2.76 -1.73
N VAL A 100 -12.89 -1.89 -0.95
CA VAL A 100 -13.69 -0.76 -1.45
C VAL A 100 -12.83 0.32 -2.14
N ARG A 101 -11.52 0.36 -1.86
CA ARG A 101 -10.57 1.37 -2.37
C ARG A 101 -9.85 0.91 -3.63
N ALA A 102 -10.25 -0.19 -4.25
CA ALA A 102 -9.54 -0.76 -5.40
C ALA A 102 -9.34 0.20 -6.57
N ASN A 103 -10.17 1.24 -6.69
CA ASN A 103 -10.10 2.27 -7.73
C ASN A 103 -9.46 3.57 -7.25
N GLU A 104 -8.91 3.63 -6.03
CA GLU A 104 -8.37 4.88 -5.47
C GLU A 104 -7.37 5.49 -6.44
N GLN A 105 -6.43 4.72 -6.97
CA GLN A 105 -5.54 5.12 -8.06
C GLN A 105 -5.27 3.98 -9.05
N ILE A 106 -5.03 4.29 -10.32
CA ILE A 106 -4.94 3.30 -11.43
C ILE A 106 -3.88 2.19 -11.24
N GLY A 107 -2.75 2.47 -10.62
CA GLY A 107 -1.73 1.48 -10.27
C GLY A 107 -2.20 0.50 -9.19
N LEU A 108 -3.06 0.93 -8.26
CA LEU A 108 -3.70 0.04 -7.27
C LEU A 108 -4.69 -0.86 -7.99
N THR A 109 -5.53 -0.30 -8.87
CA THR A 109 -6.44 -1.06 -9.74
C THR A 109 -5.70 -2.11 -10.55
N ALA A 110 -4.53 -1.77 -11.10
CA ALA A 110 -3.69 -2.71 -11.85
C ALA A 110 -3.21 -3.88 -11.00
N VAL A 111 -2.78 -3.64 -9.75
CA VAL A 111 -2.38 -4.71 -8.82
C VAL A 111 -3.58 -5.56 -8.39
N HIS A 112 -4.77 -4.99 -8.16
CA HIS A 112 -5.98 -5.78 -7.92
C HIS A 112 -6.32 -6.67 -9.11
N THR A 113 -6.22 -6.13 -10.33
CA THR A 113 -6.45 -6.91 -11.56
C THR A 113 -5.43 -8.03 -11.71
N LEU A 114 -4.15 -7.77 -11.39
CA LEU A 114 -3.09 -8.78 -11.40
C LEU A 114 -3.42 -9.99 -10.51
N PHE A 115 -3.85 -9.75 -9.27
CA PHE A 115 -4.16 -10.84 -8.35
C PHE A 115 -5.49 -11.56 -8.68
N MET A 116 -6.45 -10.87 -9.29
CA MET A 116 -7.63 -11.54 -9.86
C MET A 116 -7.23 -12.48 -11.00
N ARG A 117 -6.35 -12.02 -11.93
CA ARG A 117 -5.82 -12.86 -13.01
C ARG A 117 -5.05 -14.06 -12.46
N GLU A 118 -4.21 -13.87 -11.44
CA GLU A 118 -3.46 -14.98 -10.82
C GLU A 118 -4.38 -16.02 -10.17
N HIS A 119 -5.46 -15.58 -9.50
CA HIS A 119 -6.47 -16.51 -9.00
C HIS A 119 -7.08 -17.33 -10.15
N ASN A 120 -7.52 -16.69 -11.23
CA ASN A 120 -8.15 -17.37 -12.36
C ASN A 120 -7.18 -18.33 -13.08
N ARG A 121 -5.90 -17.96 -13.16
CA ARG A 121 -4.83 -18.82 -13.70
C ARG A 121 -4.61 -20.06 -12.81
N LEU A 122 -4.58 -19.89 -11.49
CA LEU A 122 -4.45 -20.98 -10.54
C LEU A 122 -5.67 -21.92 -10.57
N ALA A 123 -6.87 -21.37 -10.64
CA ALA A 123 -8.09 -22.15 -10.76
C ALA A 123 -8.08 -23.03 -12.03
N GLU A 124 -7.59 -22.50 -13.15
CA GLU A 124 -7.46 -23.25 -14.40
C GLU A 124 -6.37 -24.33 -14.36
N ASP A 125 -5.24 -24.04 -13.70
CA ASP A 125 -4.19 -25.04 -13.47
C ASP A 125 -4.71 -26.21 -12.62
N LEU A 126 -5.38 -25.91 -11.49
CA LEU A 126 -5.95 -26.93 -10.60
C LEU A 126 -7.02 -27.77 -11.31
N SER A 127 -7.93 -27.13 -12.05
CA SER A 127 -8.92 -27.83 -12.87
C SER A 127 -8.27 -28.75 -13.90
N SER A 128 -7.21 -28.28 -14.57
CA SER A 128 -6.47 -29.08 -15.56
C SER A 128 -5.78 -30.29 -14.92
N ARG A 129 -5.18 -30.10 -13.74
CA ARG A 129 -4.52 -31.18 -12.98
C ARG A 129 -5.52 -32.23 -12.52
N LEU A 130 -6.67 -31.83 -12.00
CA LEU A 130 -7.79 -32.73 -11.66
C LEU A 130 -8.26 -33.51 -12.88
N ALA A 131 -8.52 -32.84 -14.00
CA ALA A 131 -8.95 -33.48 -15.25
C ALA A 131 -7.91 -34.47 -15.80
N SER A 132 -6.62 -34.22 -15.56
CA SER A 132 -5.51 -35.12 -15.94
C SER A 132 -5.31 -36.31 -14.99
N GLY A 133 -6.02 -36.35 -13.86
CA GLY A 133 -5.90 -37.39 -12.84
C GLY A 133 -4.67 -37.25 -11.96
N ASP A 134 -4.22 -36.02 -11.66
CA ASP A 134 -3.15 -35.77 -10.69
C ASP A 134 -3.54 -36.34 -9.31
N ALA A 135 -2.90 -37.44 -8.93
CA ALA A 135 -3.22 -38.19 -7.72
C ALA A 135 -3.02 -37.38 -6.44
N ALA A 136 -2.08 -36.43 -6.42
CA ALA A 136 -1.83 -35.62 -5.23
C ALA A 136 -2.94 -34.57 -5.02
N ILE A 137 -3.43 -33.97 -6.10
CA ILE A 137 -4.54 -33.00 -6.05
C ILE A 137 -5.87 -33.72 -5.77
N LEU A 138 -6.10 -34.89 -6.37
CA LEU A 138 -7.28 -35.71 -6.08
C LEU A 138 -7.34 -36.10 -4.60
N ALA A 139 -6.21 -36.47 -4.00
CA ALA A 139 -6.15 -36.77 -2.57
C ALA A 139 -6.52 -35.57 -1.69
N GLN A 140 -6.06 -34.36 -2.04
CA GLN A 140 -6.44 -33.14 -1.33
C GLN A 140 -7.91 -32.76 -1.52
N LEU A 141 -8.45 -32.97 -2.72
CA LEU A 141 -9.88 -32.79 -2.99
C LEU A 141 -10.72 -33.75 -2.12
N ASP A 142 -10.38 -35.03 -2.11
CA ASP A 142 -11.07 -36.05 -1.30
C ASP A 142 -11.01 -35.73 0.21
N GLU A 143 -9.85 -35.28 0.72
CA GLU A 143 -9.67 -34.88 2.12
C GLU A 143 -10.46 -33.60 2.49
N SER A 144 -10.63 -32.69 1.53
CA SER A 144 -11.30 -31.41 1.79
C SER A 144 -12.81 -31.53 2.02
N GLU A 145 -13.43 -32.62 1.58
CA GLU A 145 -14.89 -32.82 1.57
C GLU A 145 -15.68 -31.74 0.80
N LEU A 146 -15.01 -30.96 -0.07
CA LEU A 146 -15.62 -29.92 -0.90
C LEU A 146 -16.06 -30.47 -2.26
N GLU A 147 -17.04 -29.80 -2.87
CA GLU A 147 -17.29 -29.97 -4.31
C GLU A 147 -16.11 -29.44 -5.12
N GLU A 148 -15.86 -30.03 -6.29
CA GLU A 148 -14.68 -29.73 -7.13
C GLU A 148 -14.48 -28.22 -7.36
N GLY A 149 -15.55 -27.49 -7.71
CA GLY A 149 -15.48 -26.05 -7.96
C GLY A 149 -15.19 -25.21 -6.71
N ASP A 150 -15.67 -25.63 -5.53
CA ASP A 150 -15.38 -24.96 -4.26
C ASP A 150 -13.95 -25.27 -3.79
N PHE A 151 -13.49 -26.51 -3.98
CA PHE A 151 -12.10 -26.89 -3.74
C PHE A 151 -11.13 -26.07 -4.59
N ILE A 152 -11.42 -25.90 -5.90
CA ILE A 152 -10.61 -25.09 -6.80
C ILE A 152 -10.56 -23.63 -6.31
N TYR A 153 -11.71 -23.04 -5.96
CA TYR A 153 -11.78 -21.67 -5.46
C TYR A 153 -10.97 -21.48 -4.16
N GLU A 154 -11.20 -22.31 -3.14
CA GLU A 154 -10.53 -22.17 -1.85
C GLU A 154 -9.03 -22.47 -1.95
N SER A 155 -8.63 -23.43 -2.79
CA SER A 155 -7.22 -23.74 -3.03
C SER A 155 -6.50 -22.60 -3.75
N ALA A 156 -7.10 -22.03 -4.81
CA ALA A 156 -6.55 -20.85 -5.49
C ALA A 156 -6.51 -19.64 -4.55
N ARG A 157 -7.54 -19.44 -3.73
CA ARG A 157 -7.59 -18.38 -2.70
C ARG A 157 -6.46 -18.52 -1.68
N LYS A 158 -6.27 -19.73 -1.15
CA LYS A 158 -5.21 -20.07 -0.21
C LYS A 158 -3.81 -19.83 -0.80
N LEU A 159 -3.60 -20.23 -2.06
CA LEU A 159 -2.35 -19.97 -2.77
C LEU A 159 -2.09 -18.48 -2.98
N VAL A 160 -3.08 -17.70 -3.42
CA VAL A 160 -2.91 -16.23 -3.58
C VAL A 160 -2.58 -15.56 -2.25
N GLY A 161 -3.26 -15.95 -1.15
CA GLY A 161 -2.92 -15.48 0.19
C GLY A 161 -1.48 -15.80 0.56
N ALA A 162 -1.03 -17.04 0.33
CA ALA A 162 0.34 -17.47 0.56
C ALA A 162 1.35 -16.71 -0.31
N GLN A 163 1.06 -16.47 -1.59
CA GLN A 163 1.92 -15.68 -2.48
C GLN A 163 2.09 -14.24 -1.98
N ILE A 164 1.02 -13.60 -1.50
CA ILE A 164 1.09 -12.26 -0.90
C ILE A 164 1.97 -12.27 0.35
N GLN A 165 1.85 -13.29 1.21
CA GLN A 165 2.70 -13.46 2.38
C GLN A 165 4.17 -13.65 1.96
N VAL A 166 4.47 -14.60 1.06
CA VAL A 166 5.82 -14.86 0.56
C VAL A 166 6.48 -13.59 0.03
N ILE A 167 5.80 -12.85 -0.86
CA ILE A 167 6.32 -11.61 -1.45
C ILE A 167 6.54 -10.53 -0.39
N THR A 168 5.59 -10.38 0.54
CA THR A 168 5.65 -9.35 1.58
C THR A 168 6.84 -9.59 2.51
N TYR A 169 7.02 -10.81 3.02
CA TYR A 169 8.07 -11.12 3.99
C TYR A 169 9.46 -11.31 3.35
N ASN A 170 9.55 -11.76 2.09
CA ASN A 170 10.85 -12.00 1.44
C ASN A 170 11.33 -10.83 0.58
N GLU A 171 10.44 -10.05 -0.05
CA GLU A 171 10.84 -8.98 -0.97
C GLU A 171 10.58 -7.58 -0.40
N PHE A 172 9.40 -7.33 0.15
CA PHE A 172 9.01 -5.97 0.56
C PHE A 172 9.58 -5.54 1.91
N LEU A 173 9.32 -6.31 2.98
CA LEU A 173 9.72 -5.94 4.34
C LEU A 173 11.24 -5.77 4.51
N PRO A 174 12.11 -6.64 3.95
CA PRO A 174 13.56 -6.44 4.07
C PRO A 174 14.05 -5.13 3.44
N LEU A 175 13.31 -4.56 2.48
CA LEU A 175 13.64 -3.25 1.90
C LEU A 175 13.11 -2.11 2.78
N LEU A 176 11.89 -2.25 3.32
CA LEU A 176 11.27 -1.19 4.11
C LEU A 176 11.93 -1.02 5.48
N ILE A 177 12.15 -2.12 6.21
CA ILE A 177 12.63 -2.09 7.61
C ILE A 177 14.06 -2.63 7.78
N GLY A 178 14.69 -3.13 6.72
CA GLY A 178 16.08 -3.62 6.77
C GLY A 178 16.25 -5.03 7.37
N ASP A 179 15.21 -5.60 7.95
CA ASP A 179 15.23 -6.89 8.66
C ASP A 179 14.51 -7.99 7.89
N ARG A 180 15.01 -9.23 8.02
CA ARG A 180 14.34 -10.45 7.51
C ARG A 180 13.53 -11.11 8.63
N LEU A 181 12.26 -10.76 8.74
CA LEU A 181 11.42 -11.22 9.86
C LEU A 181 11.16 -12.73 9.89
N LEU A 182 11.19 -13.40 8.73
CA LEU A 182 11.00 -14.86 8.66
C LEU A 182 12.04 -15.64 9.46
N ASP A 183 13.26 -15.09 9.63
CA ASP A 183 14.32 -15.73 10.41
C ASP A 183 13.95 -15.85 11.90
N SER A 184 12.92 -15.11 12.35
CA SER A 184 12.38 -15.15 13.72
C SER A 184 11.11 -16.00 13.86
N TYR A 185 10.66 -16.66 12.79
CA TYR A 185 9.44 -17.47 12.84
C TYR A 185 9.66 -18.78 13.61
N ASN A 186 8.81 -19.02 14.62
CA ASN A 186 8.87 -20.19 15.50
C ASN A 186 7.57 -21.01 15.51
N GLY A 187 6.76 -20.88 14.46
CA GLY A 187 5.44 -21.49 14.36
C GLY A 187 4.31 -20.63 14.93
N TYR A 188 3.07 -21.05 14.68
CA TYR A 188 1.86 -20.41 15.20
C TYR A 188 1.82 -20.39 16.73
N ASN A 189 1.47 -19.23 17.30
CA ASN A 189 1.23 -19.05 18.72
C ASN A 189 -0.20 -18.49 18.96
N PRO A 190 -1.13 -19.28 19.53
CA PRO A 190 -2.50 -18.84 19.79
C PRO A 190 -2.63 -17.77 20.87
N GLN A 191 -1.56 -17.45 21.59
CA GLN A 191 -1.55 -16.38 22.61
C GLN A 191 -1.15 -15.01 22.03
N VAL A 192 -0.76 -14.95 20.75
CA VAL A 192 -0.44 -13.69 20.07
C VAL A 192 -1.73 -13.09 19.51
N ASP A 193 -1.98 -11.82 19.80
CA ASP A 193 -3.07 -11.05 19.21
C ASP A 193 -2.65 -10.48 17.83
N PRO A 194 -3.23 -10.98 16.71
CA PRO A 194 -2.87 -10.52 15.38
C PRO A 194 -3.54 -9.20 14.99
N ALA A 195 -4.40 -8.61 15.83
CA ALA A 195 -5.12 -7.39 15.51
C ALA A 195 -4.18 -6.25 15.09
N VAL A 196 -4.58 -5.50 14.06
CA VAL A 196 -3.81 -4.33 13.61
C VAL A 196 -3.91 -3.20 14.64
N SER A 197 -2.76 -2.68 15.08
CA SER A 197 -2.72 -1.57 16.03
C SER A 197 -3.08 -0.22 15.38
N ASN A 198 -3.56 0.72 16.20
CA ASN A 198 -3.89 2.06 15.72
C ASN A 198 -2.65 2.80 15.21
N GLU A 199 -1.51 2.66 15.91
CA GLU A 199 -0.22 3.25 15.56
C GLU A 199 0.24 2.75 14.18
N PHE A 200 0.08 1.46 13.90
CA PHE A 200 0.42 0.89 12.60
C PHE A 200 -0.47 1.45 11.49
N ALA A 201 -1.80 1.31 11.63
CA ALA A 201 -2.74 1.65 10.57
C ALA A 201 -2.86 3.17 10.29
N ASN A 202 -2.65 4.00 11.30
CA ASN A 202 -2.93 5.43 11.21
C ASN A 202 -1.69 6.33 11.27
N ALA A 203 -0.52 5.77 11.52
CA ALA A 203 0.74 6.49 11.39
C ALA A 203 1.79 5.67 10.64
N ALA A 204 2.30 4.59 11.21
CA ALA A 204 3.55 3.98 10.71
C ALA A 204 3.43 3.47 9.27
N PHE A 205 2.35 2.78 8.92
CA PHE A 205 2.16 2.25 7.57
C PHE A 205 1.67 3.29 6.56
N ARG A 206 1.48 4.55 6.99
CA ARG A 206 1.26 5.71 6.11
C ARG A 206 2.56 6.33 5.59
N VAL A 207 3.71 5.77 5.95
CA VAL A 207 5.01 6.15 5.37
C VAL A 207 4.99 6.10 3.84
N GLY A 208 4.18 5.21 3.25
CA GLY A 208 4.00 5.10 1.80
C GLY A 208 3.52 6.38 1.11
N HIS A 209 2.87 7.31 1.82
CA HIS A 209 2.46 8.60 1.25
C HIS A 209 3.65 9.48 0.83
N THR A 210 4.80 9.31 1.48
CA THR A 210 6.05 10.02 1.14
C THR A 210 6.75 9.42 -0.08
N LEU A 211 6.45 8.16 -0.42
CA LEU A 211 7.07 7.41 -1.51
C LEU A 211 6.42 7.69 -2.89
N LEU A 212 5.30 8.40 -2.91
CA LEU A 212 4.50 8.64 -4.11
C LEU A 212 5.24 9.55 -5.10
N SER A 213 5.33 9.12 -6.35
CA SER A 213 5.84 9.94 -7.45
C SER A 213 4.78 10.91 -7.99
N PRO A 214 5.18 12.09 -8.50
CA PRO A 214 4.23 13.08 -9.02
C PRO A 214 3.50 12.59 -10.27
N GLU A 215 4.04 11.58 -10.95
CA GLU A 215 3.49 11.02 -12.17
C GLU A 215 3.70 9.50 -12.21
N ILE A 216 2.74 8.80 -12.82
CA ILE A 216 2.77 7.36 -13.06
C ILE A 216 3.09 7.13 -14.54
N ALA A 217 4.16 6.40 -14.83
CA ALA A 217 4.57 6.10 -16.20
C ALA A 217 3.89 4.82 -16.71
N ARG A 218 3.62 4.79 -18.01
CA ARG A 218 3.39 3.57 -18.78
C ARG A 218 4.64 3.27 -19.59
N VAL A 219 5.15 2.05 -19.47
CA VAL A 219 6.40 1.60 -20.11
C VAL A 219 6.11 0.38 -20.97
N SER A 220 6.60 0.35 -22.20
CA SER A 220 6.51 -0.84 -23.07
C SER A 220 7.57 -1.88 -22.71
N ASP A 221 7.36 -3.12 -23.14
CA ASP A 221 8.26 -4.27 -22.90
C ASP A 221 9.70 -4.08 -23.43
N ASN A 222 9.96 -3.09 -24.28
CA ASN A 222 11.31 -2.71 -24.72
C ASN A 222 11.97 -1.60 -23.88
N GLY A 223 11.31 -1.14 -22.81
CA GLY A 223 11.78 -0.09 -21.92
C GLY A 223 11.44 1.35 -22.34
N SER A 224 10.75 1.56 -23.46
CA SER A 224 10.32 2.91 -23.87
C SER A 224 9.16 3.41 -23.01
N VAL A 225 9.22 4.67 -22.58
CA VAL A 225 8.08 5.35 -21.96
C VAL A 225 7.03 5.64 -23.03
N LEU A 226 5.82 5.13 -22.82
CA LEU A 226 4.67 5.30 -23.72
C LEU A 226 3.86 6.54 -23.36
N ALA A 227 3.65 6.76 -22.06
CA ALA A 227 2.89 7.87 -21.52
C ALA A 227 3.30 8.12 -20.07
N THR A 228 3.02 9.33 -19.60
CA THR A 228 3.19 9.71 -18.20
C THR A 228 1.94 10.43 -17.74
N ILE A 229 1.36 9.96 -16.63
CA ILE A 229 0.06 10.39 -16.12
C ILE A 229 0.31 11.13 -14.82
N PRO A 230 -0.03 12.43 -14.71
CA PRO A 230 0.05 13.15 -13.44
C PRO A 230 -0.76 12.41 -12.36
N LEU A 231 -0.21 12.24 -11.16
CA LEU A 231 -0.85 11.48 -10.09
C LEU A 231 -2.24 12.03 -9.74
N GLY A 232 -2.43 13.35 -9.78
CA GLY A 232 -3.74 13.98 -9.55
C GLY A 232 -4.83 13.57 -10.56
N ASN A 233 -4.45 13.09 -11.75
CA ASN A 233 -5.38 12.60 -12.79
C ASN A 233 -5.56 11.08 -12.74
N ALA A 234 -4.86 10.38 -11.85
CA ALA A 234 -4.87 8.93 -11.74
C ALA A 234 -5.87 8.42 -10.69
N PHE A 235 -6.58 9.30 -9.98
CA PHE A 235 -7.47 8.93 -8.88
C PHE A 235 -8.93 8.68 -9.31
N PHE A 236 -9.54 7.60 -8.82
CA PHE A 236 -10.96 7.27 -8.96
C PHE A 236 -11.52 7.16 -10.39
N ASP A 237 -10.67 7.18 -11.41
CA ASP A 237 -11.04 7.05 -12.83
C ASP A 237 -10.33 5.83 -13.45
N PRO A 238 -11.07 4.75 -13.79
CA PRO A 238 -10.51 3.55 -14.41
C PRO A 238 -10.22 3.69 -15.90
N GLN A 239 -10.49 4.84 -16.54
CA GLN A 239 -10.44 4.98 -18.00
C GLN A 239 -9.07 4.62 -18.59
N GLU A 240 -7.96 5.00 -17.94
CA GLU A 240 -6.62 4.62 -18.40
C GLU A 240 -6.41 3.10 -18.42
N ILE A 241 -6.99 2.37 -17.48
CA ILE A 241 -6.95 0.89 -17.41
C ILE A 241 -7.84 0.26 -18.48
N ILE A 242 -9.03 0.84 -18.71
CA ILE A 242 -9.99 0.39 -19.73
C ILE A 242 -9.39 0.50 -21.15
N ASP A 243 -8.70 1.60 -21.42
CA ASP A 243 -8.17 1.88 -22.76
C ASP A 243 -6.86 1.14 -23.04
N ASN A 244 -6.03 0.92 -22.02
CA ASN A 244 -4.64 0.48 -22.22
C ASN A 244 -4.28 -0.84 -21.50
N GLY A 245 -5.20 -1.41 -20.72
CA GLY A 245 -4.90 -2.55 -19.86
C GLY A 245 -3.94 -2.20 -18.72
N ILE A 246 -3.39 -3.23 -18.08
CA ILE A 246 -2.54 -3.08 -16.89
C ILE A 246 -1.04 -3.24 -17.17
N ASP A 247 -0.68 -3.89 -18.27
CA ASP A 247 0.69 -4.37 -18.52
C ASP A 247 1.71 -3.22 -18.51
N SER A 248 1.50 -2.21 -19.36
CA SER A 248 2.43 -1.08 -19.45
C SER A 248 2.51 -0.27 -18.14
N LEU A 249 1.44 -0.28 -17.35
CA LEU A 249 1.39 0.40 -16.06
C LEU A 249 2.17 -0.38 -14.99
N LEU A 250 2.00 -1.70 -14.91
CA LEU A 250 2.77 -2.57 -14.00
C LEU A 250 4.27 -2.47 -14.28
N LEU A 251 4.67 -2.46 -15.55
CA LEU A 251 6.07 -2.28 -15.93
C LEU A 251 6.58 -0.88 -15.57
N GLY A 252 5.75 0.15 -15.72
CA GLY A 252 6.05 1.50 -15.27
C GLY A 252 6.29 1.59 -13.78
N LEU A 253 5.40 1.02 -12.96
CA LEU A 253 5.53 0.94 -11.50
C LEU A 253 6.81 0.22 -11.06
N ALA A 254 7.18 -0.86 -11.75
CA ALA A 254 8.42 -1.58 -11.48
C ALA A 254 9.67 -0.80 -11.95
N SER A 255 9.55 0.05 -12.97
CA SER A 255 10.69 0.77 -13.55
C SER A 255 10.99 2.09 -12.83
N GLN A 256 9.94 2.79 -12.39
CA GLN A 256 10.04 4.09 -11.74
C GLN A 256 10.62 3.96 -10.33
N LYS A 257 11.39 4.96 -9.93
CA LYS A 257 11.93 5.05 -8.58
C LYS A 257 10.89 5.76 -7.71
N ALA A 258 10.60 5.19 -6.55
CA ALA A 258 9.80 5.88 -5.55
C ALA A 258 10.52 7.16 -5.08
N GLN A 259 9.74 8.13 -4.57
CA GLN A 259 10.31 9.24 -3.81
C GLN A 259 10.95 8.71 -2.52
N ARG A 260 11.78 9.54 -1.87
CA ARG A 260 12.43 9.18 -0.61
C ARG A 260 11.42 9.25 0.53
N VAL A 261 11.63 8.44 1.57
CA VAL A 261 10.96 8.68 2.86
C VAL A 261 11.53 9.97 3.46
N ASP A 262 10.72 11.03 3.48
CA ASP A 262 11.05 12.30 4.12
C ASP A 262 9.79 13.12 4.44
N ASN A 263 10.00 14.37 4.85
CA ASN A 263 8.98 15.32 5.26
C ASN A 263 8.20 15.95 4.10
N MET A 264 8.43 15.52 2.87
CA MET A 264 7.82 16.07 1.67
C MET A 264 6.78 15.13 1.08
N LEU A 265 5.71 15.71 0.56
CA LEU A 265 4.70 15.00 -0.20
C LEU A 265 4.56 15.72 -1.54
N VAL A 266 4.40 14.94 -2.61
CA VAL A 266 4.17 15.48 -3.95
C VAL A 266 2.84 16.23 -4.02
N ASP A 267 2.80 17.26 -4.85
CA ASP A 267 1.63 18.14 -4.97
C ASP A 267 0.34 17.37 -5.33
N GLY A 268 0.46 16.27 -6.07
CA GLY A 268 -0.65 15.39 -6.44
C GLY A 268 -1.50 14.90 -5.25
N VAL A 269 -0.91 14.81 -4.06
CA VAL A 269 -1.62 14.41 -2.82
C VAL A 269 -1.65 15.49 -1.74
N ARG A 270 -0.79 16.51 -1.84
CA ARG A 270 -0.76 17.65 -0.89
C ARG A 270 -1.73 18.77 -1.28
N ASN A 271 -1.93 18.99 -2.58
CA ASN A 271 -2.64 20.14 -3.12
C ASN A 271 -3.77 19.77 -4.10
N PHE A 272 -3.73 18.55 -4.66
CA PHE A 272 -4.53 18.16 -5.83
C PHE A 272 -5.24 16.81 -5.72
N LEU A 273 -5.53 16.30 -4.52
CA LEU A 273 -6.64 15.35 -4.40
C LEU A 273 -7.88 16.11 -4.89
N PRO A 274 -8.45 15.76 -6.06
CA PRO A 274 -8.71 16.71 -7.14
C PRO A 274 -9.94 17.61 -6.91
N PRO A 275 -10.14 18.61 -7.78
CA PRO A 275 -10.72 19.89 -7.39
C PRO A 275 -12.24 19.80 -7.26
N ILE A 276 -12.72 19.80 -6.02
CA ILE A 276 -14.00 20.44 -5.74
C ILE A 276 -13.79 21.94 -6.04
N PRO A 277 -14.79 22.68 -6.58
CA PRO A 277 -14.73 24.14 -6.72
C PRO A 277 -14.49 24.93 -5.39
N THR A 278 -14.16 24.25 -4.29
CA THR A 278 -13.90 24.78 -2.95
C THR A 278 -12.47 24.51 -2.42
N GLY A 279 -11.57 23.90 -3.20
CA GLY A 279 -10.19 23.57 -2.78
C GLY A 279 -9.97 22.08 -2.56
N GLY A 280 -8.85 21.54 -3.06
CA GLY A 280 -8.50 20.11 -2.95
C GLY A 280 -8.18 19.66 -1.52
N PHE A 281 -7.99 18.36 -1.32
CA PHE A 281 -7.56 17.81 -0.02
C PHE A 281 -6.03 17.83 0.12
N ASP A 282 -5.56 17.97 1.36
CA ASP A 282 -4.16 17.81 1.75
C ASP A 282 -4.00 16.53 2.57
N LEU A 283 -3.37 15.51 1.98
CA LEU A 283 -3.16 14.22 2.60
C LEU A 283 -2.28 14.27 3.85
N ALA A 284 -1.29 15.16 3.90
CA ALA A 284 -0.47 15.35 5.10
C ALA A 284 -1.32 15.94 6.24
N THR A 285 -2.11 16.96 5.93
CA THR A 285 -3.06 17.54 6.90
C THR A 285 -4.07 16.50 7.39
N ILE A 286 -4.59 15.64 6.50
CA ILE A 286 -5.48 14.54 6.88
C ILE A 286 -4.77 13.51 7.78
N ASN A 287 -3.51 13.17 7.53
CA ASN A 287 -2.75 12.25 8.39
C ASN A 287 -2.61 12.81 9.81
N LEU A 288 -2.21 14.08 9.93
CA LEU A 288 -2.08 14.76 11.21
C LEU A 288 -3.44 14.87 11.94
N ALA A 289 -4.47 15.35 11.25
CA ALA A 289 -5.81 15.46 11.81
C ALA A 289 -6.38 14.09 12.22
N ARG A 290 -6.11 13.04 11.44
CA ARG A 290 -6.52 11.66 11.75
C ARG A 290 -5.79 11.11 12.95
N GLY A 291 -4.49 11.33 13.07
CA GLY A 291 -3.72 10.91 14.26
C GLY A 291 -4.32 11.51 15.55
N ARG A 292 -4.67 12.80 15.51
CA ARG A 292 -5.33 13.48 16.62
C ARG A 292 -6.76 12.99 16.87
N ASP A 293 -7.54 12.78 15.80
CA ASP A 293 -8.94 12.30 15.87
C ASP A 293 -9.05 10.95 16.61
N ILE A 294 -8.12 10.04 16.31
CA ILE A 294 -8.13 8.69 16.89
C ILE A 294 -7.38 8.61 18.23
N GLY A 295 -6.73 9.69 18.65
CA GLY A 295 -6.00 9.75 19.92
C GLY A 295 -4.66 9.01 19.89
N LEU A 296 -3.91 9.09 18.79
CA LEU A 296 -2.53 8.62 18.79
C LEU A 296 -1.70 9.37 19.85
N PRO A 297 -0.74 8.71 20.50
CA PRO A 297 0.20 9.39 21.39
C PRO A 297 1.05 10.41 20.60
N SER A 298 1.61 11.39 21.32
CA SER A 298 2.67 12.22 20.74
C SER A 298 3.90 11.37 20.42
N TYR A 299 4.78 11.88 19.56
CA TYR A 299 6.00 11.23 19.13
C TYR A 299 6.85 10.72 20.31
N ASN A 300 7.19 11.57 21.27
CA ASN A 300 7.97 11.14 22.44
C ASN A 300 7.20 10.21 23.38
N SER A 301 5.88 10.40 23.52
CA SER A 301 5.04 9.48 24.29
C SER A 301 5.02 8.08 23.67
N ALA A 302 4.99 8.00 22.33
CA ALA A 302 5.09 6.75 21.59
C ALA A 302 6.45 6.08 21.78
N ARG A 303 7.54 6.86 21.66
CA ARG A 303 8.91 6.36 21.92
C ARG A 303 9.03 5.75 23.31
N LEU A 304 8.60 6.48 24.34
CA LEU A 304 8.59 5.98 25.72
C LEU A 304 7.72 4.73 25.89
N GLY A 305 6.51 4.72 25.31
CA GLY A 305 5.60 3.58 25.37
C GLY A 305 6.15 2.31 24.71
N LEU A 306 7.01 2.46 23.71
CA LEU A 306 7.71 1.37 23.01
C LEU A 306 9.08 1.04 23.63
N GLY A 307 9.46 1.68 24.74
CA GLY A 307 10.75 1.48 25.41
C GLY A 307 11.95 2.12 24.70
N LEU A 308 11.70 3.05 23.78
CA LEU A 308 12.73 3.83 23.08
C LEU A 308 13.15 5.05 23.89
N GLN A 309 14.36 5.54 23.64
CA GLN A 309 14.81 6.79 24.24
C GLN A 309 14.01 7.98 23.68
N PRO A 310 13.40 8.83 24.51
CA PRO A 310 12.78 10.06 24.01
C PRO A 310 13.86 10.98 23.45
N VAL A 311 13.51 11.78 22.45
CA VAL A 311 14.41 12.83 21.95
C VAL A 311 14.29 14.05 22.86
N THR A 312 15.34 14.85 22.96
CA THR A 312 15.35 16.07 23.79
C THR A 312 15.47 17.36 22.98
N SER A 313 15.72 17.25 21.67
CA SER A 313 15.77 18.38 20.74
C SER A 313 15.22 18.02 19.36
N PHE A 314 15.01 19.03 18.51
CA PHE A 314 14.58 18.80 17.13
C PHE A 314 15.71 18.31 16.24
N LEU A 315 16.96 18.76 16.50
CA LEU A 315 18.14 18.44 15.71
C LEU A 315 19.05 17.46 16.46
N THR A 316 19.33 16.32 15.85
CA THR A 316 20.34 15.37 16.36
C THR A 316 21.74 15.98 16.24
N THR A 317 22.48 15.93 17.35
CA THR A 317 23.89 16.32 17.43
C THR A 317 24.74 15.14 17.95
N GLU A 318 26.04 15.34 18.17
CA GLU A 318 26.90 14.30 18.75
C GLU A 318 26.50 13.94 20.19
N ASP A 319 25.99 14.91 20.96
CA ASP A 319 25.69 14.76 22.38
C ASP A 319 24.19 14.62 22.69
N GLU A 320 23.32 14.86 21.70
CA GLU A 320 21.89 14.95 21.89
C GLU A 320 21.11 14.24 20.78
N LEU A 321 20.22 13.34 21.17
CA LEU A 321 19.31 12.67 20.26
C LEU A 321 18.15 13.61 19.92
N GLY A 322 17.99 13.92 18.63
CA GLY A 322 16.90 14.70 18.10
C GLY A 322 15.97 13.91 17.19
N ILE A 323 14.94 14.59 16.65
CA ILE A 323 14.00 14.00 15.71
C ILE A 323 14.67 13.71 14.35
N THR A 324 15.48 14.65 13.87
CA THR A 324 16.09 14.59 12.53
C THR A 324 17.54 15.08 12.57
N SER A 325 18.37 14.65 11.61
CA SER A 325 19.71 15.21 11.42
C SER A 325 19.75 16.39 10.44
N ASP A 326 18.61 16.79 9.88
CA ASP A 326 18.51 17.92 8.94
C ASP A 326 18.21 19.24 9.70
N PRO A 327 19.13 20.21 9.71
CA PRO A 327 18.92 21.49 10.40
C PRO A 327 17.75 22.30 9.85
N GLU A 328 17.42 22.20 8.56
CA GLU A 328 16.30 22.93 7.97
C GLU A 328 14.98 22.35 8.47
N VAL A 329 14.85 21.02 8.49
CA VAL A 329 13.67 20.33 9.04
C VAL A 329 13.54 20.60 10.55
N ALA A 330 14.65 20.56 11.30
CA ALA A 330 14.62 20.86 12.73
C ALA A 330 14.16 22.30 13.01
N ASN A 331 14.59 23.28 12.21
CA ASN A 331 14.12 24.67 12.32
C ASN A 331 12.63 24.81 12.00
N LEU A 332 12.12 24.05 11.03
CA LEU A 332 10.68 24.02 10.73
C LEU A 332 9.88 23.47 11.91
N PHE A 333 10.33 22.37 12.53
CA PHE A 333 9.71 21.86 13.75
C PHE A 333 9.70 22.91 14.87
N ALA A 334 10.83 23.56 15.13
CA ALA A 334 10.95 24.60 16.15
C ALA A 334 10.06 25.84 15.88
N SER A 335 9.66 26.06 14.62
CA SER A 335 8.73 27.13 14.26
C SER A 335 7.24 26.77 14.46
N ILE A 336 6.94 25.48 14.62
CA ILE A 336 5.57 24.92 14.66
C ILE A 336 5.22 24.39 16.05
N TYR A 337 6.14 23.64 16.69
CA TYR A 337 5.93 22.99 17.98
C TYR A 337 6.76 23.69 19.06
N GLU A 338 6.14 23.89 20.23
CA GLU A 338 6.82 24.50 21.40
C GLU A 338 7.84 23.54 22.02
N SER A 339 7.50 22.24 22.07
CA SER A 339 8.36 21.16 22.56
C SER A 339 8.39 19.98 21.61
N VAL A 340 9.49 19.19 21.67
CA VAL A 340 9.57 17.86 21.04
C VAL A 340 8.50 16.89 21.55
N ASP A 341 7.98 17.13 22.76
CA ASP A 341 6.92 16.32 23.37
C ASP A 341 5.54 16.54 22.72
N ASP A 342 5.36 17.64 22.00
CA ASP A 342 4.09 18.00 21.34
C ASP A 342 3.99 17.48 19.91
N VAL A 343 5.08 16.93 19.36
CA VAL A 343 5.15 16.51 17.96
C VAL A 343 4.20 15.34 17.69
N ASP A 344 3.40 15.43 16.63
CA ASP A 344 2.49 14.36 16.23
C ASP A 344 3.27 13.10 15.79
N PHE A 345 2.78 11.91 16.14
CA PHE A 345 3.42 10.62 15.86
C PHE A 345 3.95 10.52 14.43
N TRP A 346 3.08 10.71 13.43
CA TRP A 346 3.39 10.41 12.03
C TRP A 346 4.52 11.28 11.49
N ILE A 347 4.44 12.61 11.68
CA ILE A 347 5.45 13.53 11.17
C ILE A 347 6.78 13.36 11.90
N GLY A 348 6.77 13.14 13.22
CA GLY A 348 7.99 12.81 13.98
C GLY A 348 8.64 11.53 13.47
N GLY A 349 7.84 10.47 13.29
CA GLY A 349 8.33 9.16 12.85
C GLY A 349 8.94 9.16 11.44
N ILE A 350 8.34 9.85 10.46
CA ILE A 350 8.92 9.94 9.10
C ILE A 350 10.14 10.87 9.01
N SER A 351 10.40 11.65 10.05
CA SER A 351 11.56 12.56 10.12
C SER A 351 12.83 11.89 10.64
N GLU A 352 12.68 10.71 11.25
CA GLU A 352 13.81 9.96 11.79
C GLU A 352 14.70 9.42 10.66
N MET A 353 16.01 9.37 10.95
CA MET A 353 16.98 8.83 10.01
C MET A 353 16.78 7.33 9.79
N PRO A 354 16.84 6.83 8.53
CA PRO A 354 16.70 5.42 8.25
C PRO A 354 17.75 4.57 8.98
N ILE A 355 17.33 3.40 9.48
CA ILE A 355 18.21 2.44 10.16
C ILE A 355 18.26 1.10 9.41
N ASN A 356 19.22 0.24 9.76
CA ASN A 356 19.33 -1.16 9.28
C ASN A 356 19.39 -1.33 7.74
N ASN A 357 19.81 -0.30 7.00
CA ASN A 357 19.69 -0.24 5.53
C ASN A 357 18.25 -0.35 5.00
N GLY A 358 17.25 -0.10 5.86
CA GLY A 358 15.86 0.09 5.48
C GLY A 358 15.57 1.53 5.06
N LEU A 359 14.28 1.85 4.91
CA LEU A 359 13.80 3.17 4.49
C LEU A 359 13.27 4.03 5.65
N VAL A 360 13.08 3.45 6.84
CA VAL A 360 12.41 4.12 7.97
C VAL A 360 13.31 4.18 9.21
N GLY A 361 13.09 5.20 10.04
CA GLY A 361 13.76 5.34 11.33
C GLY A 361 13.21 4.43 12.42
N GLU A 362 13.83 4.50 13.60
CA GLU A 362 13.63 3.59 14.73
C GLU A 362 12.16 3.45 15.18
N LEU A 363 11.44 4.56 15.37
CA LEU A 363 10.06 4.52 15.85
C LEU A 363 9.15 3.76 14.87
N LEU A 364 9.20 4.11 13.59
CA LEU A 364 8.39 3.44 12.57
C LEU A 364 8.85 2.00 12.34
N ASN A 365 10.15 1.75 12.38
CA ASN A 365 10.72 0.41 12.26
C ASN A 365 10.15 -0.52 13.32
N VAL A 366 10.18 -0.10 14.60
CA VAL A 366 9.67 -0.89 15.72
C VAL A 366 8.19 -1.19 15.55
N VAL A 367 7.35 -0.19 15.24
CA VAL A 367 5.90 -0.42 15.07
C VAL A 367 5.59 -1.34 13.89
N ILE A 368 6.25 -1.13 12.74
CA ILE A 368 6.05 -1.97 11.56
C ILE A 368 6.50 -3.40 11.84
N LYS A 369 7.71 -3.58 12.37
CA LYS A 369 8.28 -4.88 12.71
C LYS A 369 7.41 -5.63 13.70
N GLU A 370 7.00 -4.97 14.78
CA GLU A 370 6.15 -5.54 15.83
C GLU A 370 4.82 -6.05 15.24
N GLN A 371 4.14 -5.22 14.44
CA GLN A 371 2.87 -5.60 13.82
C GLN A 371 3.02 -6.81 12.88
N PHE A 372 4.01 -6.81 11.98
CA PHE A 372 4.21 -7.94 11.07
C PHE A 372 4.64 -9.22 11.80
N LEU A 373 5.44 -9.13 12.88
CA LEU A 373 5.74 -10.29 13.73
C LEU A 373 4.47 -10.86 14.37
N ARG A 374 3.56 -10.01 14.90
CA ARG A 374 2.28 -10.47 15.46
C ARG A 374 1.36 -11.07 14.41
N THR A 375 1.23 -10.43 13.25
CA THR A 375 0.42 -10.95 12.14
C THR A 375 0.94 -12.30 11.66
N MET A 376 2.26 -12.50 11.57
CA MET A 376 2.86 -13.80 11.22
C MET A 376 2.65 -14.87 12.31
N ALA A 377 2.95 -14.55 13.57
CA ALA A 377 2.92 -15.53 14.66
C ALA A 377 1.51 -15.86 15.14
N GLY A 378 0.58 -14.91 15.06
CA GLY A 378 -0.82 -15.06 15.47
C GLY A 378 -1.75 -15.59 14.36
N ASP A 379 -1.23 -15.82 13.15
CA ASP A 379 -1.99 -16.39 12.04
C ASP A 379 -1.83 -17.91 12.00
N ARG A 380 -2.93 -18.63 12.28
CA ARG A 380 -2.99 -20.09 12.19
C ARG A 380 -2.82 -20.60 10.76
N PHE A 381 -3.16 -19.77 9.77
CA PHE A 381 -3.06 -20.06 8.34
C PHE A 381 -1.87 -19.39 7.66
N PHE A 382 -0.91 -18.87 8.44
CA PHE A 382 0.35 -18.39 7.87
C PHE A 382 1.00 -19.49 7.03
N TYR A 383 1.51 -19.15 5.84
CA TYR A 383 1.85 -20.14 4.81
C TYR A 383 2.83 -21.22 5.26
N LEU A 384 3.74 -20.90 6.19
CA LEU A 384 4.70 -21.87 6.74
C LEU A 384 4.04 -22.94 7.63
N ASN A 385 2.86 -22.70 8.20
CA ASN A 385 2.14 -23.68 9.01
C ASN A 385 1.57 -24.84 8.17
N ASP A 386 1.38 -24.64 6.86
CA ASP A 386 0.75 -25.61 5.97
C ASP A 386 1.49 -25.73 4.63
N LEU A 387 2.82 -25.58 4.70
CA LEU A 387 3.68 -25.49 3.53
C LEU A 387 3.65 -26.76 2.68
N GLU A 388 3.62 -27.94 3.30
CA GLU A 388 3.60 -29.21 2.55
C GLU A 388 2.34 -29.32 1.67
N HIS A 389 1.17 -28.96 2.21
CA HIS A 389 -0.07 -28.92 1.46
C HIS A 389 -0.01 -27.89 0.32
N LEU A 390 0.51 -26.69 0.61
CA LEU A 390 0.66 -25.62 -0.38
C LEU A 390 1.61 -25.99 -1.52
N LEU A 391 2.70 -26.70 -1.24
CA LEU A 391 3.68 -27.12 -2.26
C LEU A 391 3.15 -28.21 -3.20
N VAL A 392 2.11 -28.95 -2.78
CA VAL A 392 1.37 -29.84 -3.69
C VAL A 392 0.53 -29.03 -4.68
N LEU A 393 -0.07 -27.92 -4.22
CA LEU A 393 -0.85 -27.01 -5.06
C LEU A 393 0.04 -26.16 -5.98
N ASP A 394 1.15 -25.61 -5.48
CA ASP A 394 2.16 -24.86 -6.24
C ASP A 394 3.59 -25.18 -5.74
N PRO A 395 4.34 -26.05 -6.44
CA PRO A 395 5.72 -26.41 -6.09
C PRO A 395 6.73 -25.25 -6.10
N HIS A 396 6.38 -24.09 -6.65
CA HIS A 396 7.26 -22.93 -6.76
C HIS A 396 6.91 -21.80 -5.78
N LEU A 397 5.96 -22.03 -4.87
CA LEU A 397 5.42 -21.02 -3.96
C LEU A 397 6.51 -20.22 -3.22
N GLU A 398 7.44 -20.90 -2.53
CA GLU A 398 8.46 -20.24 -1.68
C GLU A 398 9.43 -19.35 -2.48
N THR A 399 9.60 -19.65 -3.77
CA THR A 399 10.50 -18.90 -4.67
C THR A 399 9.76 -17.87 -5.51
N THR A 400 8.43 -17.80 -5.40
CA THR A 400 7.61 -16.91 -6.22
C THR A 400 7.86 -15.46 -5.85
N ARG A 401 8.14 -14.65 -6.87
CA ARG A 401 8.33 -13.20 -6.74
C ARG A 401 7.18 -12.43 -7.37
N LEU A 402 7.03 -11.16 -7.01
CA LEU A 402 6.05 -10.28 -7.66
C LEU A 402 6.26 -10.20 -9.17
N ALA A 403 7.53 -10.18 -9.63
CA ALA A 403 7.88 -10.20 -11.04
C ALA A 403 7.39 -11.47 -11.76
N ASP A 404 7.35 -12.62 -11.08
CA ASP A 404 6.86 -13.86 -11.66
C ASP A 404 5.34 -13.82 -11.83
N LEU A 405 4.61 -13.28 -10.86
CA LEU A 405 3.16 -13.08 -11.00
C LEU A 405 2.85 -12.14 -12.16
N ILE A 406 3.61 -11.06 -12.32
CA ILE A 406 3.48 -10.15 -13.46
C ILE A 406 3.70 -10.89 -14.78
N ARG A 407 4.78 -11.67 -14.91
CA ARG A 407 5.07 -12.45 -16.15
C ARG A 407 4.01 -13.50 -16.46
N ARG A 408 3.43 -14.15 -15.44
CA ARG A 408 2.40 -15.19 -15.60
C ARG A 408 1.04 -14.63 -16.07
N ASN A 409 0.76 -13.36 -15.75
CA ASN A 409 -0.57 -12.76 -15.91
C ASN A 409 -0.59 -11.53 -16.83
N SER A 410 0.46 -11.35 -17.64
CA SER A 410 0.60 -10.25 -18.58
C SER A 410 1.39 -10.68 -19.83
N LYS A 411 1.51 -9.78 -20.80
CA LYS A 411 2.35 -9.96 -22.00
C LYS A 411 3.80 -9.54 -21.76
N ILE A 412 4.14 -9.06 -20.56
CA ILE A 412 5.46 -8.53 -20.20
C ILE A 412 6.46 -9.69 -20.08
N LYS A 413 7.61 -9.54 -20.73
CA LYS A 413 8.73 -10.49 -20.68
C LYS A 413 9.95 -9.86 -20.02
N ASN A 414 10.17 -8.57 -20.26
CA ASN A 414 11.36 -7.86 -19.79
C ASN A 414 11.02 -7.02 -18.56
N ILE A 415 11.11 -7.66 -17.39
CA ILE A 415 11.03 -7.03 -16.08
C ILE A 415 12.17 -7.56 -15.21
N GLN A 416 12.73 -6.74 -14.33
CA GLN A 416 13.74 -7.18 -13.38
C GLN A 416 13.18 -8.22 -12.38
N ASP A 417 14.05 -9.08 -11.86
CA ASP A 417 13.60 -10.19 -11.00
C ASP A 417 13.09 -9.76 -9.62
N ASN A 418 13.43 -8.56 -9.15
CA ASN A 418 12.83 -7.99 -7.95
C ASN A 418 12.10 -6.70 -8.35
N ALA A 419 10.78 -6.77 -8.42
CA ALA A 419 9.93 -5.68 -8.90
C ALA A 419 9.98 -4.43 -7.99
N PHE A 420 10.50 -4.54 -6.76
CA PHE A 420 10.67 -3.42 -5.83
C PHE A 420 12.01 -2.69 -5.99
N LYS A 421 12.93 -3.18 -6.84
CA LYS A 421 14.24 -2.54 -7.07
C LYS A 421 14.36 -2.04 -8.51
N SER A 422 14.64 -0.74 -8.66
CA SER A 422 14.99 -0.16 -9.95
C SER A 422 16.52 -0.14 -10.14
N SER A 423 16.98 -0.39 -11.37
CA SER A 423 18.41 -0.53 -11.73
C SER A 423 19.10 0.79 -12.10
N GLN A 424 18.36 1.89 -12.28
CA GLN A 424 18.93 3.19 -12.65
C GLN A 424 19.21 4.04 -11.40
N PRO A 425 20.33 4.78 -11.28
CA PRO A 425 20.56 5.75 -10.21
C PRO A 425 19.49 6.87 -10.20
N VAL A 426 19.13 7.42 -9.03
CA VAL A 426 18.30 8.64 -8.98
C VAL A 426 19.30 9.78 -9.16
N PRO A 427 19.12 10.70 -10.13
CA PRO A 427 19.72 12.01 -9.98
C PRO A 427 19.15 12.61 -8.69
N GLU A 428 20.00 13.06 -7.77
CA GLU A 428 19.54 13.91 -6.66
C GLU A 428 18.61 14.99 -7.24
N PRO A 429 17.55 15.42 -6.53
CA PRO A 429 16.79 16.61 -6.90
C PRO A 429 17.69 17.84 -6.76
N SER A 430 18.71 17.95 -7.61
CA SER A 430 19.56 19.10 -7.71
C SER A 430 18.78 20.17 -8.44
N SER A 431 18.35 21.19 -7.71
CA SER A 431 18.57 22.57 -8.15
C SER A 431 17.72 23.09 -9.33
N LEU A 432 16.44 22.71 -9.45
CA LEU A 432 15.51 23.49 -10.30
C LEU A 432 15.42 24.97 -9.86
N LEU A 433 15.73 25.26 -8.59
CA LEU A 433 15.90 26.62 -8.06
C LEU A 433 17.25 27.29 -8.40
N ALA A 434 18.33 26.53 -8.68
CA ALA A 434 19.61 27.16 -9.03
C ALA A 434 19.68 27.60 -10.50
N TRP A 435 18.93 26.97 -11.39
CA TRP A 435 18.89 27.36 -12.81
C TRP A 435 18.07 28.63 -13.06
N VAL A 436 17.12 28.97 -12.19
CA VAL A 436 16.31 30.19 -12.33
C VAL A 436 17.10 31.45 -11.91
N ILE A 437 18.14 31.32 -11.08
CA ILE A 437 18.96 32.45 -10.63
C ILE A 437 20.07 32.81 -11.65
N LEU A 438 20.48 31.89 -12.54
CA LEU A 438 21.55 32.14 -13.51
C LEU A 438 21.10 32.80 -14.82
N ILE A 439 19.78 32.90 -15.10
CA ILE A 439 19.27 33.54 -16.33
C ILE A 439 18.80 35.00 -16.07
N ALA A 440 18.63 35.42 -14.82
CA ALA A 440 18.25 36.79 -14.46
C ALA A 440 19.44 37.76 -14.24
N GLY A 441 20.68 37.29 -14.37
CA GLY A 441 21.90 38.07 -14.06
C GLY A 441 22.69 38.63 -15.26
N ALA A 442 22.22 38.45 -16.50
CA ALA A 442 22.94 38.88 -17.70
C ALA A 442 22.14 39.91 -18.50
N GLY A 443 21.93 41.10 -17.92
CA GLY A 443 21.11 42.13 -18.53
C GLY A 443 21.41 43.55 -18.05
N TYR A 444 22.68 43.93 -17.87
CA TYR A 444 23.05 45.33 -17.71
C TYR A 444 24.49 45.58 -18.18
N GLN A 445 24.69 45.73 -19.50
CA GLN A 445 25.89 46.40 -20.01
C GLN A 445 25.71 47.91 -19.84
N LEU A 446 26.32 48.45 -18.78
CA LEU A 446 26.58 49.88 -18.64
C LEU A 446 27.66 50.31 -19.65
N GLN A 447 27.27 51.28 -20.47
CA GLN A 447 28.11 52.05 -21.36
C GLN A 447 29.33 52.62 -20.62
N ARG A 448 30.52 52.47 -21.21
CA ARG A 448 31.65 53.37 -20.97
C ARG A 448 31.74 54.34 -22.14
N LYS A 449 31.72 55.64 -21.85
CA LYS A 449 32.53 56.66 -22.51
C LYS A 449 32.61 57.89 -21.60
N ASN A 450 33.86 58.17 -21.19
CA ASN A 450 34.45 59.38 -20.60
C ASN A 450 33.60 60.27 -19.68
#